data_AF-A0A840NX80-F1
#
_entry.id   AF-A0A840NX80-F1
#
_cell.length_a   1.000
_cell.length_b   1.000
_cell.length_c   1.000
_cell.angle_alpha   90.00
_cell.angle_beta   90.00
_cell.angle_gamma   90.00
#
_symmetry.space_group_name_H-M   'P 1'
#
loop_
_entity.id
_entity.type
_entity.pdbx_description
1 polymer ?
#
loop_
_entity_poly.entity_id
_entity_poly.type
_entity_poly.pdbx_seq_one_letter_code
_entity_poly.pdbx_strand_id
1 'polypeptide(L)'
;MTFENTEQLSHRTQTVTKRTPPKAGQGRVKGVPNKTTRLLKEAVIKAAELAGNKYGKEGLISYLEKQAIRCPAAYLVLLGKILPLQVTGEDGGAIKMITRVEIAPLVDDNETD
;
A
#
# COMPACT_ATOMS: atom_id res chain seq x y z
N MET A 1 14.60 -80.00 18.73
CA MET A 1 14.08 -78.67 19.14
C MET A 1 13.95 -77.84 17.89
N THR A 2 12.71 -77.65 17.46
CA THR A 2 12.27 -76.83 16.34
C THR A 2 12.30 -75.36 16.74
N PHE A 3 12.96 -74.51 15.97
CA PHE A 3 12.71 -73.08 16.00
C PHE A 3 12.42 -72.63 14.57
N GLU A 4 11.14 -72.69 14.26
CA GLU A 4 10.52 -71.96 13.18
C GLU A 4 10.65 -70.45 13.45
N ASN A 5 10.54 -69.70 12.35
CA ASN A 5 10.08 -68.33 12.30
C ASN A 5 11.15 -67.23 12.22
N THR A 6 11.74 -67.13 11.03
CA THR A 6 12.28 -65.87 10.49
C THR A 6 11.30 -65.29 9.46
N GLU A 7 10.02 -65.16 9.80
CA GLU A 7 9.13 -64.22 9.12
C GLU A 7 8.97 -62.98 9.96
N GLN A 8 10.00 -62.14 10.05
CA GLN A 8 9.83 -60.84 10.66
C GLN A 8 10.59 -59.75 9.90
N LEU A 9 9.76 -58.83 9.39
CA LEU A 9 10.00 -57.39 9.20
C LEU A 9 10.30 -56.93 7.77
N SER A 10 9.41 -57.30 6.83
CA SER A 10 9.03 -56.38 5.73
C SER A 10 8.24 -55.21 6.33
N HIS A 11 8.93 -54.31 7.01
CA HIS A 11 8.37 -52.99 7.31
C HIS A 11 8.24 -52.23 6.01
N ARG A 12 7.03 -52.38 5.43
CA ARG A 12 6.43 -51.50 4.45
C ARG A 12 6.87 -50.06 4.72
N THR A 13 7.82 -49.57 3.93
CA THR A 13 8.25 -48.18 3.92
C THR A 13 7.03 -47.36 3.52
N GLN A 14 6.29 -46.87 4.52
CA GLN A 14 5.21 -45.93 4.30
C GLN A 14 5.86 -44.63 3.85
N THR A 15 5.90 -44.41 2.55
CA THR A 15 6.26 -43.13 1.96
C THR A 15 5.21 -42.11 2.37
N VAL A 16 5.47 -41.39 3.47
CA VAL A 16 4.66 -40.25 3.88
C VAL A 16 4.81 -39.18 2.79
N THR A 17 3.82 -39.10 1.89
CA THR A 17 3.76 -38.06 0.88
C THR A 17 3.69 -36.72 1.58
N LYS A 18 4.79 -35.95 1.54
CA LYS A 18 4.91 -34.64 2.16
C LYS A 18 3.91 -33.69 1.50
N ARG A 19 2.77 -33.45 2.16
CA ARG A 19 1.72 -32.56 1.66
C ARG A 19 2.26 -31.13 1.67
N THR A 20 2.49 -30.59 0.49
CA THR A 20 2.87 -29.18 0.34
C THR A 20 1.68 -28.30 0.72
N PRO A 21 1.84 -27.28 1.57
CA PRO A 21 0.74 -26.41 1.95
C PRO A 21 0.15 -25.70 0.70
N PRO A 22 -1.16 -25.42 0.68
CA PRO A 22 -1.88 -24.94 -0.51
C PRO A 22 -1.39 -23.59 -1.05
N LYS A 23 -0.55 -22.86 -0.30
CA LYS A 23 0.01 -21.55 -0.69
C LYS A 23 1.53 -21.57 -0.94
N ALA A 24 2.16 -22.74 -0.98
CA ALA A 24 3.57 -22.81 -1.33
C ALA A 24 3.79 -22.30 -2.77
N GLY A 25 4.79 -21.44 -2.95
CA GLY A 25 5.18 -20.91 -4.27
C GLY A 25 4.39 -19.72 -4.80
N GLN A 26 3.27 -19.32 -4.17
CA GLN A 26 2.42 -18.22 -4.67
C GLN A 26 3.04 -16.81 -4.54
N GLY A 27 4.18 -16.67 -3.86
CA GLY A 27 4.78 -15.36 -3.60
C GLY A 27 3.87 -14.43 -2.79
N ARG A 28 4.32 -13.21 -2.54
CA ARG A 28 3.50 -12.19 -1.89
C ARG A 28 2.58 -11.53 -2.91
N VAL A 29 1.30 -11.40 -2.59
CA VAL A 29 0.32 -10.67 -3.41
C VAL A 29 0.85 -9.25 -3.71
N LYS A 30 0.92 -8.90 -5.00
CA LYS A 30 1.41 -7.60 -5.46
C LYS A 30 0.54 -6.49 -4.86
N GLY A 31 1.18 -5.45 -4.33
CA GLY A 31 0.50 -4.31 -3.69
C GLY A 31 0.26 -4.44 -2.20
N VAL A 32 0.34 -5.64 -1.60
CA VAL A 32 0.15 -5.79 -0.15
C VAL A 32 1.36 -5.23 0.61
N PRO A 33 1.19 -4.23 1.49
CA PRO A 33 2.28 -3.68 2.29
C PRO A 33 2.94 -4.75 3.16
N ASN A 34 4.26 -4.62 3.41
CA ASN A 34 4.94 -5.49 4.36
C ASN A 34 4.30 -5.31 5.76
N LYS A 35 3.96 -6.43 6.41
CA LYS A 35 3.36 -6.45 7.75
C LYS A 35 4.16 -5.64 8.77
N THR A 36 5.48 -5.75 8.76
CA THR A 36 6.35 -5.02 9.72
C THR A 36 6.30 -3.52 9.45
N THR A 37 6.41 -3.10 8.19
CA THR A 37 6.32 -1.68 7.80
C THR A 37 4.94 -1.09 8.11
N ARG A 38 3.86 -1.84 7.88
CA ARG A 38 2.50 -1.41 8.22
C ARG A 38 2.36 -1.19 9.74
N LEU A 39 2.77 -2.18 10.53
CA LEU A 39 2.70 -2.09 11.99
C LEU A 39 3.53 -0.92 12.52
N LEU A 40 4.72 -0.69 11.96
CA LEU A 40 5.56 0.45 12.34
C LEU A 40 4.88 1.79 12.01
N LYS A 41 4.29 1.94 10.82
CA LYS A 41 3.55 3.15 10.44
C LYS A 41 2.40 3.43 11.41
N GLU A 42 1.61 2.41 11.72
CA GLU A 42 0.49 2.51 12.68
C GLU A 42 0.98 2.91 14.08
N ALA A 43 2.06 2.29 14.56
CA ALA A 43 2.65 2.61 15.85
C ALA A 43 3.18 4.05 15.91
N VAL A 44 3.82 4.54 14.84
CA VAL A 44 4.32 5.92 14.75
C VAL A 44 3.17 6.92 14.78
N ILE A 45 2.09 6.69 14.03
CA ILE A 45 0.91 7.57 14.01
C ILE A 45 0.29 7.64 15.41
N LYS A 46 0.08 6.48 16.05
CA LYS A 46 -0.48 6.40 17.41
C LYS A 46 0.42 7.07 18.45
N ALA A 47 1.74 6.92 18.32
CA ALA A 47 2.69 7.58 19.21
C ALA A 47 2.63 9.11 19.06
N ALA A 48 2.49 9.62 17.83
CA ALA A 48 2.35 11.03 17.55
C ALA A 48 1.02 11.60 18.09
N GLU A 49 -0.10 10.88 17.93
CA GLU A 49 -1.39 11.23 18.55
C GLU A 49 -1.29 11.34 20.07
N LEU A 50 -0.73 10.32 20.72
CA LEU A 50 -0.53 10.31 22.18
C LEU A 50 0.40 11.43 22.64
N ALA A 51 1.43 11.77 21.87
CA ALA A 51 2.30 12.88 22.16
C ALA A 51 1.56 14.22 22.08
N GLY A 52 0.70 14.41 21.07
CA GLY A 52 -0.09 15.62 20.91
C GLY A 52 -1.20 15.78 21.95
N ASN A 53 -1.78 14.69 22.45
CA ASN A 53 -2.71 14.69 23.59
C ASN A 53 -2.08 15.27 24.88
N LYS A 54 -0.75 15.38 24.96
CA LYS A 54 -0.06 16.03 26.09
C LYS A 54 -0.05 17.56 25.97
N TYR A 55 -0.29 18.09 24.77
CA TYR A 55 -0.21 19.52 24.47
C TYR A 55 -1.57 20.14 24.14
N GLY A 56 -2.50 19.36 23.60
CA GLY A 56 -3.84 19.81 23.23
C GLY A 56 -4.86 18.66 23.22
N LYS A 57 -6.09 18.96 22.78
CA LYS A 57 -7.21 18.00 22.77
C LYS A 57 -7.37 17.28 21.42
N GLU A 58 -6.59 17.64 20.41
CA GLU A 58 -6.77 17.19 19.03
C GLU A 58 -5.71 16.16 18.57
N GLY A 59 -5.10 15.45 19.52
CA GLY A 59 -4.16 14.36 19.24
C GLY A 59 -3.07 14.78 18.25
N LEU A 60 -3.02 14.11 17.10
CA LEU A 60 -1.99 14.34 16.08
C LEU A 60 -1.90 15.80 15.62
N ILE A 61 -3.04 16.51 15.55
CA ILE A 61 -3.08 17.91 15.11
C ILE A 61 -2.30 18.75 16.11
N SER A 62 -2.59 18.61 17.41
CA SER A 62 -1.89 19.34 18.48
C SER A 62 -0.38 19.04 18.50
N TYR A 63 0.04 17.82 18.11
CA TYR A 63 1.46 17.50 17.95
C TYR A 63 2.09 18.26 16.77
N LEU A 64 1.42 18.27 15.62
CA LEU A 64 1.90 18.94 14.40
C LEU A 64 1.91 20.47 14.55
N GLU A 65 0.91 21.06 15.19
CA GLU A 65 0.90 22.50 15.53
C GLU A 65 2.09 22.87 16.40
N LYS A 66 2.35 22.07 17.44
CA LYS A 66 3.51 22.29 18.30
C LYS A 66 4.82 22.22 17.53
N GLN A 67 4.92 21.27 16.59
CA GLN A 67 6.11 21.10 15.75
C GLN A 67 6.26 22.21 14.71
N ALA A 68 5.16 22.75 14.18
CA ALA A 68 5.18 23.90 13.28
C ALA A 68 5.82 25.13 13.94
N ILE A 69 5.53 25.35 15.22
CA ILE A 69 6.11 26.46 16.01
C ILE A 69 7.55 26.13 16.44
N ARG A 70 7.82 24.91 16.92
CA ARG A 70 9.11 24.53 17.50
C ARG A 70 10.21 24.30 16.44
N CYS A 71 9.85 23.74 15.29
CA CYS A 71 10.78 23.38 14.22
C CYS A 71 10.20 23.75 12.85
N PRO A 72 10.07 25.07 12.55
CA PRO A 72 9.41 25.54 11.35
C PRO A 72 10.06 25.04 10.05
N ALA A 73 11.39 24.94 10.01
CA ALA A 73 12.11 24.43 8.84
C ALA A 73 11.70 22.99 8.48
N ALA A 74 11.60 22.10 9.48
CA ALA A 74 11.19 20.71 9.25
C ALA A 74 9.72 20.61 8.83
N TYR A 75 8.87 21.48 9.38
CA TYR A 75 7.45 21.54 9.03
C TYR A 75 7.21 22.03 7.61
N LEU A 76 7.92 23.07 7.16
CA LEU A 76 7.85 23.56 5.78
C LEU A 76 8.28 22.50 4.75
N VAL A 77 9.29 21.70 5.07
CA VAL A 77 9.69 20.56 4.23
C VAL A 77 8.58 19.49 4.17
N LEU A 78 7.90 19.23 5.29
CA LEU A 78 6.75 18.32 5.31
C LEU A 78 5.61 18.86 4.45
N LEU A 79 5.30 20.17 4.53
CA LEU A 79 4.31 20.82 3.68
C LEU A 79 4.63 20.64 2.19
N GLY A 80 5.88 20.82 1.79
CA GLY A 80 6.30 20.58 0.41
C GLY A 80 6.15 19.12 -0.06
N LYS A 81 6.15 18.14 0.85
CA LYS A 81 5.95 16.71 0.54
C LYS A 81 4.49 16.29 0.47
N ILE A 82 3.60 16.96 1.20
CA ILE A 82 2.17 16.67 1.17
C ILE A 82 1.47 17.40 0.02
N LEU A 83 2.05 18.50 -0.46
CA LEU A 83 1.52 19.20 -1.62
C LEU A 83 1.80 18.37 -2.89
N PRO A 84 0.78 18.11 -3.72
CA PRO A 84 0.98 17.42 -5.00
C PRO A 84 1.81 18.31 -5.94
N LEU A 85 3.07 17.96 -6.14
CA LEU A 85 3.97 18.64 -7.10
C LEU A 85 3.73 18.20 -8.55
N GLN A 86 3.01 17.10 -8.75
CA GLN A 86 2.68 16.57 -10.05
C GLN A 86 1.27 17.02 -10.42
N VAL A 87 1.16 17.91 -11.41
CA VAL A 87 -0.10 18.11 -12.14
C VAL A 87 -0.36 16.82 -12.90
N THR A 88 -1.04 15.87 -12.26
CA THR A 88 -1.54 14.69 -12.96
C THR A 88 -2.74 15.08 -13.79
N GLY A 89 -2.99 14.37 -14.89
CA GLY A 89 -4.29 14.42 -15.55
C GLY A 89 -5.39 13.95 -14.61
N GLU A 90 -6.64 14.01 -15.08
CA GLU A 90 -7.80 13.45 -14.39
C GLU A 90 -7.50 12.04 -13.85
N ASP A 91 -7.89 11.78 -12.60
CA ASP A 91 -7.64 10.51 -11.86
C ASP A 91 -6.17 10.09 -11.67
N GLY A 92 -5.21 11.01 -11.69
CA GLY A 92 -3.80 10.65 -11.49
C GLY A 92 -3.13 10.12 -12.77
N GLY A 93 -3.83 10.20 -13.91
CA GLY A 93 -3.34 9.75 -15.21
C GLY A 93 -2.32 10.70 -15.85
N ALA A 94 -1.79 10.30 -17.00
CA ALA A 94 -0.92 11.16 -17.80
C ALA A 94 -1.67 12.42 -18.27
N ILE A 95 -0.99 13.57 -18.29
CA ILE A 95 -1.56 14.81 -18.83
C ILE A 95 -1.92 14.59 -20.30
N LYS A 96 -3.22 14.68 -20.64
CA LYS A 96 -3.68 14.64 -22.03
C LYS A 96 -3.34 15.97 -22.70
N MET A 97 -2.18 16.06 -23.34
CA MET A 97 -1.85 17.21 -24.19
C MET A 97 -2.62 17.11 -25.50
N ILE A 98 -3.62 17.98 -25.69
CA ILE A 98 -4.30 18.14 -26.99
C ILE A 98 -3.29 18.78 -27.94
N THR A 99 -2.69 17.98 -28.83
CA THR A 99 -1.64 18.41 -29.76
C THR A 99 -2.21 19.03 -31.05
N ARG A 100 -3.52 18.84 -31.30
CA ARG A 100 -4.17 19.32 -32.51
C ARG A 100 -5.56 19.86 -32.17
N VAL A 101 -5.79 21.12 -32.54
CA VAL A 101 -7.10 21.76 -32.50
C VAL A 101 -7.49 22.01 -33.95
N GLU A 102 -8.52 21.33 -34.42
CA GLU A 102 -9.14 21.60 -35.72
C GLU A 102 -10.34 22.51 -35.49
N ILE A 103 -10.32 23.68 -36.12
CA ILE A 103 -11.45 24.61 -36.13
C ILE A 103 -12.27 24.25 -37.37
N ALA A 104 -13.42 23.63 -37.17
CA ALA A 104 -14.41 23.49 -38.21
C ALA A 104 -15.31 24.75 -38.19
N PRO A 105 -15.68 25.31 -39.35
CA PRO A 105 -16.74 26.29 -39.40
C PRO A 105 -18.04 25.63 -38.92
N LEU A 106 -18.71 26.27 -37.95
CA LEU A 106 -20.10 25.96 -37.66
C LEU A 106 -20.91 26.40 -38.88
N VAL A 107 -21.30 25.42 -39.69
CA VAL A 107 -22.32 25.64 -40.72
C VAL A 107 -23.64 25.63 -39.95
N ASP A 108 -24.21 26.82 -39.74
CA ASP A 108 -25.61 26.90 -39.37
C ASP A 108 -26.40 26.47 -40.60
N ASP A 109 -27.00 25.28 -40.53
CA ASP A 109 -28.00 24.82 -41.50
C ASP A 109 -29.26 25.67 -41.32
N ASN A 110 -29.22 26.92 -41.81
CA ASN A 110 -30.42 27.74 -41.97
C ASN A 110 -31.20 27.21 -43.19
N GLU A 111 -31.87 26.07 -43.02
CA GLU A 111 -33.07 25.77 -43.81
C GLU A 111 -34.12 26.82 -43.44
N THR A 112 -34.28 27.79 -44.33
CA THR A 112 -35.39 28.74 -44.32
C THR A 112 -36.49 28.13 -45.18
N ASP A 113 -37.63 27.79 -44.57
CA ASP A 113 -38.91 27.64 -45.27
C ASP A 113 -39.58 29.02 -45.40
#